data_AF-A0A1H3F215-F1
#
_entry.id   AF-A0A1H3F215-F1
#
_cell.length_a   1.000
_cell.length_b   1.000
_cell.length_c   1.000
_cell.angle_alpha   90.00
_cell.angle_beta   90.00
_cell.angle_gamma   90.00
#
_symmetry.space_group_name_H-M   'P 1'
#
loop_
_entity.id
_entity.type
_entity.pdbx_description
1 polymer ?
#
loop_
_entity_poly.entity_id
_entity_poly.type
_entity_poly.pdbx_seq_one_letter_code
_entity_poly.pdbx_strand_id
1 'polypeptide(L)' 'MLEDDVDRALSGADGRHTPHLLDEALGWHSRFMRTGSMLSQQP' A
#
# COMPACT_ATOMS: atom_id res chain seq x y z
N MET A 1 4.45 2.31 -4.66
CA MET A 1 3.73 3.10 -5.70
C MET A 1 2.34 2.50 -5.87
N LEU A 2 1.36 3.20 -6.45
CA LEU A 2 -0.03 2.67 -6.61
C LEU A 2 -0.03 1.30 -7.30
N GLU A 3 0.68 1.18 -8.41
CA GLU A 3 0.73 -0.04 -9.23
C GLU A 3 1.37 -1.20 -8.46
N ASP A 4 2.47 -0.94 -7.76
CA ASP A 4 3.16 -1.90 -6.90
C ASP A 4 2.29 -2.38 -5.71
N ASP A 5 1.47 -1.51 -5.10
CA ASP A 5 0.49 -1.92 -4.09
C ASP A 5 -0.59 -2.83 -4.69
N VAL A 6 -1.06 -2.54 -5.90
CA VAL A 6 -2.06 -3.36 -6.61
C VAL A 6 -1.48 -4.72 -7.00
N ASP A 7 -0.25 -4.76 -7.51
CA ASP A 7 0.42 -6.01 -7.91
C ASP A 7 0.64 -6.93 -6.72
N ARG A 8 1.07 -6.40 -5.57
CA ARG A 8 1.19 -7.17 -4.33
C ARG A 8 -0.16 -7.66 -3.83
N ALA A 9 -1.20 -6.83 -3.89
CA ALA A 9 -2.55 -7.22 -3.50
C ALA A 9 -3.11 -8.33 -4.42
N LEU A 10 -2.87 -8.27 -5.73
CA LEU A 10 -3.26 -9.31 -6.66
C LEU A 10 -2.54 -10.64 -6.40
N SER A 11 -1.27 -10.58 -5.98
CA SER A 11 -0.48 -11.78 -5.67
C SER A 11 -0.76 -12.38 -4.29
N GLY A 12 -1.13 -11.56 -3.29
CA GLY A 12 -1.16 -11.95 -1.89
C GLY A 12 -2.53 -11.91 -1.20
N ALA A 13 -3.57 -11.37 -1.84
CA ALA A 13 -4.90 -11.32 -1.23
C ALA A 13 -5.65 -12.65 -1.38
N ASP A 14 -6.26 -13.10 -0.28
CA ASP A 14 -7.16 -14.26 -0.28
C ASP A 14 -8.41 -14.03 -1.14
N GLY A 15 -8.91 -12.80 -1.17
CA GLY A 15 -10.06 -12.38 -1.96
C GLY A 15 -9.64 -11.60 -3.22
N ARG A 16 -10.08 -12.05 -4.40
CA ARG A 16 -9.71 -11.43 -5.69
C ARG A 16 -10.76 -10.50 -6.30
N HIS A 17 -11.97 -10.45 -5.74
CA HIS A 17 -13.00 -9.48 -6.19
C HIS A 17 -12.60 -8.05 -5.87
N THR A 18 -11.97 -7.86 -4.71
CA THR A 18 -11.45 -6.56 -4.26
C THR A 18 -10.13 -6.83 -3.54
N PRO A 19 -9.03 -7.03 -4.28
CA PRO A 19 -7.76 -7.48 -3.73
C PRO A 19 -7.15 -6.40 -2.83
N HIS A 20 -6.91 -6.75 -1.57
CA HIS A 20 -6.33 -5.86 -0.57
C HIS A 20 -5.41 -6.61 0.39
N LEU A 21 -4.31 -5.97 0.75
CA LEU A 21 -3.47 -6.37 1.88
C LEU A 21 -3.79 -5.44 3.07
N LEU A 22 -4.65 -5.90 3.98
CA LEU A 22 -5.22 -5.06 5.04
C LEU A 22 -4.16 -4.47 5.99
N ASP A 23 -3.08 -5.22 6.24
CA ASP A 23 -1.99 -4.77 7.11
C ASP A 23 -1.24 -3.55 6.54
N GLU A 24 -1.28 -3.35 5.21
CA GLU A 24 -0.59 -2.25 4.53
C GLU A 24 -1.52 -1.24 3.84
N ALA A 25 -2.83 -1.47 3.82
CA ALA A 25 -3.82 -0.62 3.14
C ALA A 25 -3.78 0.86 3.58
N LEU A 26 -3.41 1.12 4.84
CA LEU A 26 -3.27 2.47 5.38
C LEU A 26 -1.80 2.95 5.46
N GLY A 27 -0.85 2.19 4.93
CA GLY A 27 0.59 2.45 5.07
C GLY A 27 1.04 3.82 4.56
N TRP A 28 0.36 4.36 3.54
CA TRP A 28 0.67 5.69 3.00
C TRP A 28 0.22 6.81 3.93
N HIS A 29 -0.93 6.63 4.57
CA HIS A 29 -1.45 7.53 5.60
C HIS A 29 -0.55 7.49 6.84
N SER A 30 -0.20 6.28 7.32
CA SER A 30 0.73 6.12 8.45
C SER A 30 2.11 6.73 8.17
N ARG A 31 2.59 6.67 6.92
CA ARG A 31 3.82 7.35 6.50
C ARG A 31 3.67 8.86 6.58
N PHE A 32 2.61 9.42 6.00
CA PHE A 32 2.34 10.86 6.06
C PHE A 32 2.31 11.40 7.49
N MET A 33 1.66 10.67 8.41
CA MET A 33 1.63 11.03 9.83
C MET A 33 3.04 11.09 10.47
N ARG A 34 3.99 10.31 9.97
CA ARG A 34 5.36 10.22 10.50
C ARG A 34 6.34 11.18 9.83
N THR A 35 6.20 11.43 8.53
CA THR A 35 7.22 12.12 7.71
C THR A 35 6.70 13.41 7.06
N GLY A 36 5.40 13.69 7.14
CA GLY A 36 4.75 14.79 6.44
C GLY A 36 4.59 14.56 4.94
N SER A 37 4.94 13.39 4.41
CA SER A 37 4.83 13.07 2.99
C SER A 37 4.33 11.66 2.73
N MET A 38 3.36 11.53 1.83
CA MET A 38 2.91 10.24 1.32
C MET A 38 3.89 9.65 0.29
N LEU A 39 4.82 10.40 -0.28
CA LEU A 39 5.81 9.81 -1.17
C LEU A 39 6.79 8.99 -0.35
N SER A 40 6.97 7.72 -0.72
CA SER A 40 8.11 6.94 -0.21
C SER A 40 9.38 7.67 -0.62
N GLN A 41 10.20 8.05 0.35
CA GLN A 41 11.54 8.57 0.09
C GLN A 41 12.39 7.38 -0.35
N GLN A 42 12.24 6.97 -1.61
CA GLN A 42 13.22 6.10 -2.27
C GLN A 42 14.19 7.03 -3.02
N PRO A 43 15.50 6.73 -3.03
CA PRO A 43 16.42 7.35 -3.97
C PRO A 43 16.07 6.99 -5.42
#